data_AF-A0A7C5HDZ0-F1
#
_entry.id   AF-A0A7C5HDZ0-F1
#
_cell.length_a   1.000
_cell.length_b   1.000
_cell.length_c   1.000
_cell.angle_alpha   90.00
_cell.angle_beta   90.00
_cell.angle_gamma   90.00
#
_symmetry.space_group_name_H-M   'P 1'
#
loop_
_entity.id
_entity.type
_entity.pdbx_description
1 polymer ?
#
loop_
_entity_poly.entity_id
_entity_poly.type
_entity_poly.pdbx_seq_one_letter_code
_entity_poly.pdbx_strand_id
1 'polypeptide(L)'
;MNYQQKIEKAKGRLMLEHPYFGTIASGLKLEKSDAIEAFLSDGNILQFNDDYFDAAPVEDVEFALANGAMHSVLKHEKRAGERYDWLWQLATDYTINSMLVRNGLTLPDRANFQ
;
A
#
# COMPACT_ATOMS: atom_id res chain seq x y z
N MET A 1 11.35 6.10 -15.26
CA MET A 1 11.09 4.67 -14.94
C MET A 1 9.61 4.45 -15.10
N ASN A 2 9.19 3.37 -15.73
CA ASN A 2 7.77 2.98 -15.74
C ASN A 2 7.37 2.33 -14.41
N TYR A 3 6.08 2.09 -14.21
CA TYR A 3 5.53 1.56 -12.98
C TYR A 3 6.10 0.18 -12.65
N GLN A 4 6.34 -0.69 -13.65
CA GLN A 4 6.94 -2.01 -13.41
C GLN A 4 8.33 -1.88 -12.81
N GLN A 5 9.17 -1.02 -13.38
CA GLN A 5 10.52 -0.75 -12.86
C GLN A 5 10.49 -0.14 -11.47
N LYS A 6 9.52 0.73 -11.18
CA LYS A 6 9.37 1.33 -9.84
C LYS A 6 8.93 0.31 -8.80
N ILE A 7 7.98 -0.57 -9.13
CA ILE A 7 7.55 -1.67 -8.27
C ILE A 7 8.73 -2.57 -7.91
N GLU A 8 9.52 -3.01 -8.90
CA GLU A 8 10.68 -3.87 -8.64
C GLU A 8 11.73 -3.16 -7.77
N LYS A 9 11.99 -1.87 -8.04
CA LYS A 9 12.91 -1.08 -7.21
C LYS A 9 12.39 -0.90 -5.78
N ALA A 10 11.10 -0.61 -5.61
CA ALA A 10 10.46 -0.44 -4.31
C ALA A 10 10.47 -1.73 -3.50
N LYS A 11 10.18 -2.89 -4.13
CA LYS A 11 10.33 -4.21 -3.49
C LYS A 11 11.77 -4.44 -3.03
N GLY A 12 12.76 -4.13 -3.88
CA GLY A 12 14.17 -4.23 -3.53
C GLY A 12 14.55 -3.37 -2.32
N ARG A 13 14.08 -2.12 -2.28
CA ARG A 13 14.29 -1.20 -1.14
C ARG A 13 13.66 -1.73 0.14
N LEU A 14 12.38 -2.12 0.10
CA LEU A 14 11.71 -2.73 1.26
C LEU A 14 12.44 -3.98 1.75
N MET A 15 12.92 -4.85 0.86
CA MET A 15 13.66 -6.05 1.27
C MET A 15 14.98 -5.73 1.97
N LEU A 16 15.65 -4.62 1.62
CA LEU A 16 16.93 -4.21 2.20
C LEU A 16 16.74 -3.39 3.49
N GLU A 17 15.86 -2.40 3.46
CA GLU A 17 15.68 -1.41 4.53
C GLU A 17 14.64 -1.87 5.57
N HIS A 18 13.64 -2.64 5.13
CA HIS A 18 12.53 -3.11 5.97
C HIS A 18 12.18 -4.61 5.71
N PRO A 19 13.10 -5.56 5.96
CA PRO A 19 13.00 -6.94 5.45
C PRO A 19 11.69 -7.66 5.78
N TYR A 20 11.12 -7.38 6.96
CA TYR A 20 9.82 -7.93 7.34
C TYR A 20 8.69 -7.44 6.42
N PHE A 21 8.58 -6.14 6.18
CA PHE A 21 7.61 -5.58 5.23
C PHE A 21 7.90 -6.04 3.80
N GLY A 22 9.17 -6.06 3.38
CA GLY A 22 9.57 -6.59 2.08
C GLY A 22 9.10 -8.02 1.85
N THR A 23 9.24 -8.89 2.86
CA THR A 23 8.83 -10.29 2.77
C THR A 23 7.32 -10.41 2.57
N ILE A 24 6.52 -9.70 3.37
CA ILE A 24 5.06 -9.74 3.24
C ILE A 24 4.59 -9.08 1.93
N ALA A 25 5.15 -7.92 1.57
CA ALA A 25 4.83 -7.20 0.34
C ALA A 25 5.18 -8.02 -0.92
N SER A 26 6.21 -8.87 -0.87
CA SER A 26 6.56 -9.76 -1.99
C SER A 26 5.47 -10.79 -2.30
N GLY A 27 4.63 -11.14 -1.32
CA GLY A 27 3.51 -12.07 -1.48
C GLY A 27 2.21 -11.42 -1.94
N LEU A 28 2.14 -10.09 -2.03
CA LEU A 28 0.95 -9.39 -2.52
C LEU A 28 0.77 -9.63 -4.03
N LYS A 29 -0.46 -9.92 -4.43
CA LYS A 29 -0.86 -9.89 -5.84
C LYS A 29 -1.05 -8.43 -6.26
N LEU A 30 -0.40 -8.03 -7.34
CA LEU A 30 -0.48 -6.67 -7.87
C LEU A 30 -1.47 -6.63 -9.04
N GLU A 31 -2.49 -5.78 -8.95
CA GLU A 31 -3.53 -5.64 -9.96
C GLU A 31 -3.70 -4.19 -10.39
N LYS A 32 -3.79 -3.95 -11.69
CA LYS A 32 -4.05 -2.62 -12.22
C LYS A 32 -5.54 -2.32 -12.15
N SER A 33 -5.89 -1.09 -11.82
CA SER A 33 -7.27 -0.65 -11.74
C SER A 33 -7.41 0.82 -12.09
N ASP A 34 -8.15 1.11 -13.16
CA ASP A 34 -8.52 2.46 -13.57
C ASP A 34 -9.69 3.02 -12.74
N ALA A 35 -10.29 2.19 -11.88
CA ALA A 35 -11.44 2.55 -11.04
C ALA A 35 -11.03 3.26 -9.73
N ILE A 36 -9.72 3.38 -9.47
CA ILE A 36 -9.16 4.02 -8.28
C ILE A 36 -8.16 5.11 -8.68
N GLU A 37 -7.97 6.09 -7.79
CA GLU A 37 -7.13 7.26 -8.08
C GLU A 37 -5.63 7.00 -7.85
N ALA A 38 -5.29 6.13 -6.90
CA ALA A 38 -3.91 5.84 -6.50
C ALA A 38 -3.69 4.35 -6.22
N PHE A 39 -4.00 3.89 -5.00
CA PHE A 39 -3.88 2.48 -4.61
C PHE A 39 -4.85 2.11 -3.48
N LEU A 40 -5.10 0.81 -3.34
CA LEU A 40 -6.00 0.19 -2.36
C LEU A 40 -5.52 -1.24 -2.10
N SER A 41 -5.52 -1.70 -0.85
CA SER A 41 -5.21 -3.10 -0.55
C SER A 41 -6.15 -3.73 0.47
N ASP A 42 -6.47 -5.00 0.23
CA ASP A 42 -7.16 -5.89 1.18
C ASP A 42 -6.16 -6.76 2.00
N GLY A 43 -4.86 -6.58 1.79
CA GLY A 43 -3.79 -7.38 2.40
C GLY A 43 -3.41 -8.67 1.65
N ASN A 44 -4.09 -9.00 0.57
CA ASN A 44 -3.74 -10.08 -0.37
C ASN A 44 -3.47 -9.51 -1.78
N ILE A 45 -4.33 -8.61 -2.22
CA ILE A 45 -4.26 -7.87 -3.48
C ILE A 45 -3.96 -6.40 -3.14
N LEU A 46 -2.97 -5.83 -3.83
CA LEU A 46 -2.78 -4.39 -3.91
C LEU A 46 -3.21 -3.96 -5.32
N GLN A 47 -4.34 -3.28 -5.37
CA GLN A 47 -4.80 -2.61 -6.58
C GLN A 47 -4.11 -1.25 -6.70
N PHE A 48 -3.70 -0.89 -7.91
CA PHE A 48 -3.07 0.40 -8.18
C PHE A 48 -3.49 0.96 -9.53
N ASN A 49 -3.50 2.29 -9.63
CA ASN A 49 -3.61 3.01 -10.88
C ASN A 49 -2.21 3.18 -11.48
N ASP A 50 -2.00 2.71 -12.72
CA ASP A 50 -0.68 2.74 -13.35
C ASP A 50 -0.24 4.14 -13.78
N ASP A 51 -1.16 5.02 -14.20
CA ASP A 51 -0.84 6.43 -14.47
C ASP A 51 -0.31 7.13 -13.20
N TYR A 52 -0.92 6.86 -12.04
CA TYR A 52 -0.44 7.36 -10.76
C TYR A 52 0.94 6.80 -10.41
N PHE A 53 1.18 5.48 -10.52
CA PHE A 53 2.50 4.90 -10.27
C PHE A 53 3.56 5.38 -11.28
N ASP A 54 3.21 5.62 -12.53
CA ASP A 54 4.11 6.17 -13.55
C ASP A 54 4.52 7.62 -13.25
N ALA A 55 3.64 8.40 -12.62
CA ALA A 55 3.94 9.76 -12.17
C ALA A 55 4.66 9.81 -10.81
N ALA A 56 4.35 8.90 -9.88
CA ALA A 56 4.79 8.95 -8.49
C ALA A 56 6.31 8.66 -8.30
N PRO A 57 6.97 9.23 -7.28
CA PRO A 57 8.32 8.81 -6.91
C PRO A 57 8.35 7.33 -6.45
N VAL A 58 9.54 6.74 -6.38
CA VAL A 58 9.68 5.31 -5.99
C VAL A 58 9.24 5.08 -4.55
N GLU A 59 9.47 6.07 -3.71
CA GLU A 59 9.11 6.11 -2.30
C GLU A 59 7.59 5.98 -2.08
N ASP A 60 6.78 6.53 -2.99
CA ASP A 60 5.31 6.42 -2.91
C ASP A 60 4.83 5.01 -3.25
N VAL A 61 5.47 4.36 -4.23
CA VAL A 61 5.22 2.95 -4.56
C VAL A 61 5.67 2.05 -3.41
N GLU A 62 6.77 2.40 -2.76
CA GLU A 62 7.26 1.74 -1.55
C GLU A 62 6.24 1.82 -0.41
N PHE A 63 5.68 3.01 -0.18
CA PHE A 63 4.61 3.22 0.79
C PHE A 63 3.36 2.39 0.48
N ALA A 64 2.92 2.35 -0.79
CA ALA A 64 1.76 1.56 -1.19
C ALA A 64 1.95 0.05 -0.91
N LEU A 65 3.15 -0.48 -1.18
CA LEU A 65 3.52 -1.85 -0.86
C LEU A 65 3.56 -2.11 0.65
N ALA A 66 4.10 -1.16 1.43
CA ALA A 66 4.11 -1.24 2.89
C ALA A 66 2.69 -1.17 3.49
N ASN A 67 1.80 -0.35 2.94
CA ASN A 67 0.39 -0.29 3.31
C ASN A 67 -0.30 -1.65 3.07
N GLY A 68 -0.13 -2.25 1.89
CA GLY A 68 -0.65 -3.59 1.61
C GLY A 68 -0.10 -4.67 2.55
N ALA A 69 1.19 -4.60 2.88
CA ALA A 69 1.79 -5.51 3.86
C ALA A 69 1.16 -5.36 5.25
N MET A 70 0.91 -4.12 5.68
CA MET A 70 0.26 -3.82 6.96
C MET A 70 -1.19 -4.32 7.01
N HIS A 71 -1.95 -4.20 5.91
CA HIS A 71 -3.29 -4.80 5.82
C HIS A 71 -3.27 -6.32 6.02
N SER A 72 -2.27 -6.98 5.44
CA SER A 72 -2.05 -8.43 5.61
C SER A 72 -1.73 -8.80 7.06
N VAL A 73 -0.75 -8.10 7.66
CA VAL A 73 -0.29 -8.35 9.04
C VAL A 73 -1.40 -8.10 10.06
N LEU A 74 -2.16 -7.02 9.90
CA LEU A 74 -3.22 -6.63 10.83
C LEU A 74 -4.54 -7.37 10.60
N LYS A 75 -4.61 -8.21 9.56
CA LYS A 75 -5.80 -9.03 9.20
C LYS A 75 -7.07 -8.19 9.15
N HIS A 76 -6.99 -7.03 8.52
CA HIS A 76 -8.03 -6.00 8.65
C HIS A 76 -9.40 -6.46 8.10
N GLU A 77 -9.42 -7.20 6.99
CA GLU A 77 -10.61 -7.84 6.40
C GLU A 77 -11.36 -8.71 7.43
N LYS A 78 -10.61 -9.49 8.22
CA LYS A 78 -11.19 -10.40 9.21
C LYS A 78 -11.80 -9.68 10.42
N ARG A 79 -11.60 -8.37 10.53
CA ARG A 79 -12.09 -7.52 11.63
C ARG A 79 -13.26 -6.63 11.22
N ALA A 80 -13.65 -6.62 9.94
CA ALA A 80 -14.72 -5.78 9.41
C ALA A 80 -16.07 -6.05 10.11
N GLY A 81 -16.45 -7.31 10.26
CA GLY A 81 -17.72 -7.71 10.88
C GLY A 81 -18.93 -7.25 10.05
N GLU A 82 -19.90 -6.59 10.68
CA GLU A 82 -21.10 -6.05 10.02
C GLU A 82 -20.95 -4.58 9.57
N ARG A 83 -19.72 -4.05 9.55
CA ARG A 83 -19.47 -2.66 9.13
C ARG A 83 -19.57 -2.53 7.61
N TYR A 84 -19.86 -1.31 7.14
CA TYR A 84 -19.78 -1.01 5.71
C TYR A 84 -18.33 -1.11 5.21
N ASP A 85 -18.10 -1.99 4.22
CA ASP A 85 -16.77 -2.34 3.72
C ASP A 85 -15.92 -1.11 3.34
N TRP A 86 -16.48 -0.21 2.55
CA TRP A 86 -15.76 0.99 2.09
C TRP A 86 -15.35 1.92 3.24
N LEU A 87 -16.20 2.04 4.27
CA LEU A 87 -15.92 2.90 5.42
C LEU A 87 -14.89 2.23 6.35
N TRP A 88 -14.95 0.90 6.47
CA TRP A 88 -13.96 0.13 7.19
C TRP A 88 -12.59 0.23 6.54
N GLN A 89 -12.49 0.04 5.23
CA GLN A 89 -11.27 0.23 4.45
C GLN A 89 -10.68 1.63 4.65
N LEU A 90 -11.52 2.67 4.54
CA LEU A 90 -11.08 4.05 4.74
C LEU A 90 -10.49 4.24 6.15
N ALA A 91 -11.17 3.77 7.19
CA ALA A 91 -10.71 3.90 8.57
C ALA A 91 -9.41 3.12 8.84
N THR A 92 -9.24 1.93 8.26
CA THR A 92 -8.02 1.14 8.39
C THR A 92 -6.86 1.81 7.65
N ASP A 93 -7.10 2.38 6.47
CA ASP A 93 -6.08 3.15 5.74
C ASP A 93 -5.59 4.38 6.52
N TYR A 94 -6.48 5.18 7.13
CA TYR A 94 -6.06 6.28 8.01
C TYR A 94 -5.13 5.79 9.14
N THR A 95 -5.46 4.64 9.74
CA THR A 95 -4.69 4.08 10.85
C THR A 95 -3.32 3.55 10.37
N ILE A 96 -3.30 2.80 9.27
CA ILE A 96 -2.09 2.23 8.69
C ILE A 96 -1.16 3.33 8.20
N ASN A 97 -1.70 4.30 7.46
CA ASN A 97 -0.90 5.41 6.93
C ASN A 97 -0.31 6.24 8.08
N SER A 98 -1.08 6.47 9.16
CA SER A 98 -0.58 7.05 10.41
C SER A 98 0.61 6.28 11.00
N MET A 99 0.55 4.95 11.01
CA MET A 99 1.64 4.11 11.50
C MET A 99 2.87 4.20 10.60
N LEU A 100 2.71 4.14 9.28
CA LEU A 100 3.83 4.18 8.33
C LEU A 100 4.57 5.53 8.40
N VAL A 101 3.86 6.65 8.42
CA VAL A 101 4.47 7.98 8.52
C VAL A 101 5.18 8.17 9.86
N ARG A 102 4.58 7.72 10.98
CA ARG A 102 5.24 7.77 12.29
C ARG A 102 6.53 6.95 12.34
N ASN A 103 6.68 5.95 11.47
CA ASN A 103 7.88 5.13 11.35
C ASN A 103 8.81 5.59 10.22
N GLY A 104 8.60 6.80 9.67
CA GLY A 104 9.57 7.46 8.79
C GLY A 104 9.34 7.25 7.30
N LEU A 105 8.27 6.58 6.87
CA LEU A 105 7.91 6.53 5.45
C LEU A 105 7.24 7.84 5.02
N THR A 106 7.58 8.32 3.83
CA THR A 106 6.97 9.53 3.26
C THR A 106 5.54 9.26 2.83
N LEU A 107 4.61 10.12 3.26
CA LEU A 107 3.20 10.02 2.85
C LEU A 107 3.08 10.34 1.34
N PRO A 108 2.46 9.45 0.55
CA PRO A 108 2.20 9.71 -0.87
C PRO A 108 1.14 10.79 -1.08
N ASP A 109 1.21 11.47 -2.21
CA ASP A 109 0.10 12.29 -2.67
C ASP A 109 -1.16 11.43 -2.83
N ARG A 110 -2.33 11.94 -2.40
CA ARG A 110 -3.63 11.25 -2.45
C ARG A 110 -3.77 10.03 -1.51
N ALA A 111 -2.88 9.87 -0.53
CA ALA A 111 -3.06 8.91 0.56
C ALA A 111 -3.92 9.50 1.69
N ASN A 112 -4.87 8.71 2.21
CA ASN A 112 -5.72 9.11 3.35
C ASN A 112 -4.90 9.20 4.64
N PHE A 113 -4.81 10.37 5.26
CA PHE A 113 -3.98 10.62 6.44
C PHE A 113 -4.51 11.77 7.30
N GLN A 114 -4.28 11.72 8.63
CA GLN A 114 -4.71 12.76 9.59
C GLN A 114 -3.51 13.35 10.35
#